data_AF-A0A7R9FAC2-F1
#
_entry.id   AF-A0A7R9FAC2-F1
#
_cell.length_a   1.000
_cell.length_b   1.000
_cell.length_c   1.000
_cell.angle_alpha   90.00
_cell.angle_beta   90.00
_cell.angle_gamma   90.00
#
_symmetry.space_group_name_H-M   'P 1'
#
loop_
_entity.id
_entity.type
_entity.pdbx_description
1 polymer ?
#
loop_
_entity_poly.entity_id
_entity_poly.type
_entity_poly.pdbx_seq_one_letter_code
_entity_poly.pdbx_strand_id
1 'polypeptide(L)'
;ILLSSKIINHSCPETIDERVINKKNLTLYTKYENLTLALNSSSAIGCNIINIDAHDLSKGKPHLVLGLLWQIIRIGLFNQITLENCPGLTALLMDEEHIEDLMRLSPEAILLRWVNYHLQRAGVARRCNNFQGDIADSEIYTHLLKQIAPSDAGITLEALRESIHLERAELMLQQAAKLGCRSFVTPSDVVNGIYKLNLAFVANLFNNHPSLDLPEGEIEGLETLEETREEKTLRQLLQTLTEDYWALKRLKER
;
A
#
# COMPACT_ATOMS: atom_id res chain seq x y z
N ILE A 1 -9.65 7.06 -17.52
CA ILE A 1 -11.05 6.56 -17.54
C ILE A 1 -11.07 5.04 -17.61
N LEU A 2 -10.90 4.38 -18.76
CA LEU A 2 -10.75 2.91 -18.82
C LEU A 2 -9.58 2.41 -17.98
N LEU A 3 -8.48 3.17 -17.97
CA LEU A 3 -7.33 2.90 -17.13
C LEU A 3 -7.66 3.01 -15.62
N SER A 4 -8.51 3.98 -15.24
CA SER A 4 -8.89 4.20 -13.85
C SER A 4 -9.74 3.03 -13.33
N SER A 5 -10.73 2.56 -14.11
CA SER A 5 -11.54 1.41 -13.74
C SER A 5 -10.74 0.10 -13.66
N LYS A 6 -9.78 -0.08 -14.58
CA LYS A 6 -8.86 -1.23 -14.53
C LYS A 6 -7.93 -1.20 -13.32
N ILE A 7 -7.42 -0.03 -12.96
CA ILE A 7 -6.55 0.13 -11.79
C ILE A 7 -7.34 -0.11 -10.50
N ILE A 8 -8.60 0.33 -10.43
CA ILE A 8 -9.48 0.02 -9.29
C ILE A 8 -9.65 -1.49 -9.11
N ASN A 9 -9.96 -2.21 -10.20
CA ASN A 9 -10.07 -3.68 -10.15
C ASN A 9 -8.73 -4.38 -9.88
N HIS A 10 -7.60 -3.78 -10.27
CA HIS A 10 -6.29 -4.32 -9.92
C HIS A 10 -5.97 -4.14 -8.43
N SER A 11 -6.30 -2.98 -7.86
CA SER A 11 -6.11 -2.70 -6.43
C SER A 11 -7.08 -3.48 -5.54
N CYS A 12 -8.32 -3.64 -5.98
CA CYS A 12 -9.35 -4.41 -5.28
C CYS A 12 -10.18 -5.18 -6.32
N PRO A 13 -9.91 -6.49 -6.51
CA PRO A 13 -10.62 -7.32 -7.48
C PRO A 13 -12.15 -7.25 -7.31
N GLU A 14 -12.88 -7.38 -8.42
CA GLU A 14 -14.35 -7.39 -8.45
C GLU A 14 -15.06 -6.10 -7.98
N THR A 15 -14.33 -5.00 -7.78
CA THR A 15 -14.94 -3.70 -7.38
C THR A 15 -15.83 -3.10 -8.47
N ILE A 16 -15.45 -3.23 -9.74
CA ILE A 16 -16.18 -2.73 -10.89
C ILE A 16 -16.48 -3.89 -11.84
N ASP A 17 -17.76 -4.16 -12.07
CA ASP A 17 -18.15 -5.06 -13.14
C ASP A 17 -17.77 -4.45 -14.50
N GLU A 18 -16.83 -5.08 -15.20
CA GLU A 18 -16.35 -4.59 -16.49
C GLU A 18 -17.44 -4.51 -17.58
N ARG A 19 -18.60 -5.17 -17.37
CA ARG A 19 -19.75 -5.14 -18.27
C ARG A 19 -20.51 -3.82 -18.23
N VAL A 20 -20.48 -3.10 -17.11
CA VAL A 20 -21.16 -1.80 -16.96
C VAL A 20 -20.34 -0.64 -17.53
N ILE A 21 -19.10 -0.88 -17.94
CA ILE A 21 -18.21 0.13 -18.51
C ILE A 21 -18.54 0.32 -20.00
N ASN A 22 -18.88 1.56 -20.39
CA ASN A 22 -19.03 1.91 -21.79
C ASN A 22 -17.65 1.85 -22.49
N LYS A 23 -17.48 0.91 -23.44
CA LYS A 23 -16.19 0.64 -24.13
C LYS A 23 -16.13 1.10 -25.60
N LYS A 24 -17.26 1.33 -26.27
CA LYS A 24 -17.33 1.67 -27.71
C LYS A 24 -18.09 2.98 -27.94
N ASN A 25 -17.71 3.74 -28.98
CA ASN A 25 -18.37 4.97 -29.44
C ASN A 25 -18.68 5.98 -28.31
N LEU A 26 -17.62 6.37 -27.59
CA LEU A 26 -17.70 7.21 -26.39
C LEU A 26 -18.18 8.64 -26.69
N THR A 27 -19.47 8.88 -26.48
CA THR A 27 -20.09 10.21 -26.42
C THR A 27 -19.68 10.97 -25.15
N LEU A 28 -19.94 12.28 -25.10
CA LEU A 28 -19.72 13.08 -23.87
C LEU A 28 -20.50 12.52 -22.68
N TYR A 29 -21.73 12.07 -22.91
CA TYR A 29 -22.59 11.47 -21.88
C TYR A 29 -22.03 10.14 -21.35
N THR A 30 -21.69 9.20 -22.24
CA THR A 30 -21.13 7.89 -21.83
C THR A 30 -19.75 8.01 -21.17
N LYS A 31 -18.96 9.02 -21.54
CA LYS A 31 -17.72 9.36 -20.82
C LYS A 31 -18.01 9.85 -19.39
N TYR A 32 -19.02 10.69 -19.23
CA TYR A 32 -19.43 11.19 -17.92
C TYR A 32 -19.96 10.05 -17.02
N GLU A 33 -20.79 9.16 -17.56
CA GLU A 33 -21.24 7.96 -16.83
C GLU A 33 -20.07 7.09 -16.34
N ASN A 34 -19.09 6.83 -17.21
CA ASN A 34 -17.90 6.08 -16.83
C ASN A 34 -17.09 6.77 -15.72
N LEU A 35 -17.03 8.11 -15.73
CA LEU A 35 -16.32 8.89 -14.71
C LEU A 35 -17.05 8.84 -13.37
N THR A 36 -18.38 8.99 -13.38
CA THR A 36 -19.21 8.86 -12.19
C THR A 36 -19.11 7.46 -11.60
N LEU A 37 -19.16 6.42 -12.44
CA LEU A 37 -18.95 5.04 -12.00
C LEU A 37 -17.58 4.87 -11.33
N ALA A 38 -16.50 5.34 -11.97
CA ALA A 38 -15.16 5.23 -11.41
C ALA A 38 -15.01 5.97 -10.06
N LEU A 39 -15.64 7.14 -9.90
CA LEU A 39 -15.63 7.89 -8.65
C LEU A 39 -16.39 7.17 -7.54
N ASN A 40 -17.60 6.71 -7.82
CA ASN A 40 -18.41 5.97 -6.85
C ASN A 40 -17.70 4.68 -6.39
N SER A 41 -17.12 3.95 -7.33
CA SER A 41 -16.32 2.76 -7.02
C SER A 41 -15.05 3.08 -6.24
N SER A 42 -14.37 4.19 -6.54
CA SER A 42 -13.21 4.65 -5.76
C SER A 42 -13.61 5.00 -4.33
N SER A 43 -14.76 5.64 -4.14
CA SER A 43 -15.30 5.95 -2.80
C SER A 43 -15.62 4.68 -2.02
N ALA A 44 -16.20 3.67 -2.68
CA ALA A 44 -16.58 2.40 -2.06
C ALA A 44 -15.38 1.61 -1.51
N ILE A 45 -14.20 1.74 -2.14
CA ILE A 45 -12.95 1.13 -1.64
C ILE A 45 -12.22 2.00 -0.61
N GLY A 46 -12.77 3.16 -0.24
CA GLY A 46 -12.21 4.05 0.79
C GLY A 46 -11.35 5.21 0.28
N CYS A 47 -11.40 5.56 -1.00
CA CYS A 47 -10.77 6.80 -1.48
C CYS A 47 -11.55 8.02 -0.96
N ASN A 48 -10.84 9.03 -0.46
CA ASN A 48 -11.43 10.32 -0.17
C ASN A 48 -11.58 11.13 -1.47
N ILE A 49 -12.82 11.25 -1.94
CA ILE A 49 -13.21 12.00 -3.15
C ILE A 49 -13.87 13.34 -2.84
N ILE A 50 -13.81 13.82 -1.59
CA ILE A 50 -14.39 15.11 -1.20
C ILE A 50 -13.69 16.20 -2.04
N ASN A 51 -14.47 16.93 -2.84
CA ASN A 51 -14.04 17.94 -3.83
C ASN A 51 -13.49 17.39 -5.18
N ILE A 52 -13.82 16.15 -5.55
CA ILE A 52 -13.52 15.63 -6.90
C ILE A 52 -14.81 15.25 -7.62
N ASP A 53 -15.12 15.99 -8.68
CA ASP A 53 -16.31 15.76 -9.48
C ASP A 53 -15.95 15.07 -10.82
N ALA A 54 -16.91 14.35 -11.40
CA ALA A 54 -16.74 13.76 -12.74
C ALA A 54 -16.38 14.81 -13.79
N HIS A 55 -16.85 16.04 -13.64
CA HIS A 55 -16.49 17.18 -14.50
C HIS A 55 -15.01 17.55 -14.42
N ASP A 56 -14.45 17.55 -13.21
CA ASP A 56 -13.05 17.89 -12.96
C ASP A 56 -12.10 16.83 -13.51
N LEU A 57 -12.48 15.56 -13.39
CA LEU A 57 -11.79 14.46 -14.06
C LEU A 57 -11.93 14.51 -15.58
N SER A 58 -13.10 14.90 -16.09
CA SER A 58 -13.31 15.09 -17.54
C SER A 58 -12.43 16.20 -18.11
N LYS A 59 -12.12 17.23 -17.32
CA LYS A 59 -11.17 18.30 -17.67
C LYS A 59 -9.71 17.89 -17.52
N GLY A 60 -9.43 16.73 -16.93
CA GLY A 60 -8.07 16.22 -16.78
C GLY A 60 -7.18 17.05 -15.86
N LYS A 61 -7.74 17.69 -14.82
CA LYS A 61 -6.96 18.47 -13.83
C LYS A 61 -5.86 17.58 -13.22
N PRO A 62 -4.56 17.83 -13.50
CA PRO A 62 -3.49 16.87 -13.21
C PRO A 62 -3.38 16.49 -11.73
N HIS A 63 -3.50 17.47 -10.82
CA HIS A 63 -3.39 17.24 -9.38
C HIS A 63 -4.52 16.36 -8.82
N LEU A 64 -5.74 16.48 -9.36
CA LEU A 64 -6.88 15.64 -8.94
C LEU A 64 -6.76 14.22 -9.47
N VAL A 65 -6.39 14.07 -10.75
CA VAL A 65 -6.18 12.75 -11.35
C VAL A 65 -5.06 12.00 -10.64
N LEU A 66 -3.93 12.67 -10.39
CA LEU A 66 -2.79 12.05 -9.70
C LEU A 66 -3.11 11.76 -8.22
N GLY A 67 -3.85 12.64 -7.55
CA GLY A 67 -4.31 12.43 -6.18
C GLY A 67 -5.22 11.21 -6.04
N LEU A 68 -6.22 11.07 -6.92
CA LEU A 68 -7.11 9.92 -6.95
C LEU A 68 -6.34 8.63 -7.29
N LEU A 69 -5.47 8.67 -8.31
CA LEU A 69 -4.65 7.53 -8.70
C LEU A 69 -3.76 7.04 -7.55
N TRP A 70 -3.10 7.96 -6.84
CA TRP A 70 -2.29 7.64 -5.67
C TRP A 70 -3.13 6.96 -4.57
N GLN A 71 -4.33 7.45 -4.29
CA GLN A 71 -5.21 6.82 -3.28
C GLN A 71 -5.57 5.38 -3.66
N ILE A 72 -5.91 5.13 -4.92
CA ILE A 72 -6.25 3.78 -5.41
C ILE A 72 -5.04 2.85 -5.33
N ILE A 73 -3.85 3.31 -5.74
CA ILE A 73 -2.60 2.52 -5.62
C ILE A 73 -2.30 2.23 -4.15
N ARG A 74 -2.40 3.24 -3.29
CA ARG A 74 -2.16 3.12 -1.84
C ARG A 74 -3.07 2.06 -1.22
N ILE A 75 -4.36 2.08 -1.53
CA ILE A 75 -5.32 1.07 -1.04
C ILE A 75 -4.91 -0.32 -1.53
N GLY A 76 -4.62 -0.49 -2.83
CA GLY A 76 -4.24 -1.79 -3.37
C GLY A 76 -2.95 -2.36 -2.78
N LEU A 77 -1.95 -1.52 -2.54
CA LEU A 77 -0.69 -1.93 -1.91
C LEU A 77 -0.89 -2.40 -0.48
N PHE A 78 -1.77 -1.75 0.28
CA PHE A 78 -1.98 -2.04 1.70
C PHE A 78 -3.06 -3.06 1.99
N ASN A 79 -4.01 -3.29 1.07
CA ASN A 79 -5.05 -4.32 1.23
C ASN A 79 -4.46 -5.74 1.32
N GLN A 80 -3.24 -5.94 0.80
CA GLN A 80 -2.50 -7.20 0.90
C GLN A 80 -1.79 -7.37 2.27
N ILE A 81 -1.59 -6.28 3.03
CA ILE A 81 -0.84 -6.31 4.29
C ILE A 81 -1.82 -6.55 5.45
N THR A 82 -2.33 -7.77 5.54
CA THR A 82 -3.25 -8.23 6.59
C THR A 82 -2.80 -9.57 7.13
N LEU A 83 -3.22 -9.92 8.35
CA LEU A 83 -2.92 -11.24 8.94
C LEU A 83 -3.49 -12.40 8.12
N GLU A 84 -4.65 -12.19 7.48
CA GLU A 84 -5.25 -13.17 6.56
C GLU A 84 -4.29 -13.53 5.41
N ASN A 85 -3.62 -12.53 4.84
CA ASN A 85 -2.71 -12.71 3.71
C ASN A 85 -1.26 -13.01 4.13
N CYS A 86 -0.86 -12.57 5.32
CA CYS A 86 0.50 -12.68 5.87
C CYS A 86 0.45 -13.06 7.36
N PRO A 87 0.23 -14.35 7.70
CA PRO A 87 0.18 -14.80 9.10
C PRO A 87 1.46 -14.51 9.89
N GLY A 88 2.62 -14.43 9.21
CA GLY A 88 3.90 -14.09 9.81
C GLY A 88 4.00 -12.65 10.35
N LEU A 89 3.00 -11.79 10.13
CA LEU A 89 2.94 -10.45 10.73
C LEU A 89 3.04 -10.48 12.27
N THR A 90 2.64 -11.58 12.89
CA THR A 90 2.79 -11.81 14.34
C THR A 90 4.24 -11.73 14.82
N ALA A 91 5.22 -12.04 13.96
CA ALA A 91 6.65 -11.88 14.26
C ALA A 91 7.09 -10.41 14.43
N LEU A 92 6.23 -9.45 14.05
CA LEU A 92 6.47 -8.01 14.22
C LEU A 92 5.92 -7.45 15.54
N LEU A 93 5.31 -8.29 16.38
CA LEU A 93 4.88 -7.90 17.71
C LEU A 93 6.10 -7.60 18.59
N MET A 94 5.99 -6.51 19.35
CA MET A 94 6.97 -6.19 20.39
C MET A 94 6.59 -6.90 21.69
N ASP A 95 7.54 -6.95 22.63
CA ASP A 95 7.30 -7.50 23.96
C ASP A 95 6.07 -6.81 24.60
N GLU A 96 5.16 -7.61 25.17
CA GLU A 96 3.90 -7.15 25.80
C GLU A 96 2.82 -6.58 24.85
N GLU A 97 2.95 -6.75 23.52
CA GLU A 97 1.95 -6.29 22.55
C GLU A 97 1.07 -7.44 22.05
N HIS A 98 -0.24 -7.18 21.92
CA HIS A 98 -1.19 -8.13 21.34
C HIS A 98 -1.38 -7.89 19.84
N ILE A 99 -1.84 -8.93 19.13
CA ILE A 99 -2.15 -8.90 17.69
C ILE A 99 -3.12 -7.74 17.35
N GLU A 100 -4.07 -7.47 18.23
CA GLU A 100 -5.05 -6.38 18.08
C GLU A 100 -4.39 -5.00 18.00
N ASP A 101 -3.32 -4.78 18.75
CA ASP A 101 -2.61 -3.51 18.76
C ASP A 101 -1.80 -3.32 17.47
N LEU A 102 -1.21 -4.40 16.94
CA LEU A 102 -0.58 -4.40 15.62
C LEU A 102 -1.60 -4.06 14.52
N MET A 103 -2.82 -4.59 14.60
CA MET A 103 -3.90 -4.34 13.63
C MET A 103 -4.47 -2.91 13.71
N ARG A 104 -4.27 -2.21 14.83
CA ARG A 104 -4.64 -0.79 14.97
C ARG A 104 -3.62 0.16 14.33
N LEU A 105 -2.42 -0.31 14.02
CA LEU A 105 -1.39 0.53 13.42
C LEU A 105 -1.76 0.94 12.00
N SER A 106 -1.23 2.10 11.60
CA SER A 106 -1.29 2.49 10.20
C SER A 106 -0.46 1.51 9.36
N PRO A 107 -0.82 1.27 8.09
CA PRO A 107 -0.04 0.40 7.22
C PRO A 107 1.43 0.83 7.06
N GLU A 108 1.70 2.14 7.15
CA GLU A 108 3.07 2.66 7.17
C GLU A 108 3.85 2.22 8.41
N ALA A 109 3.22 2.27 9.59
CA ALA A 109 3.86 1.84 10.83
C ALA A 109 4.16 0.33 10.82
N ILE A 110 3.27 -0.49 10.24
CA ILE A 110 3.52 -1.92 10.03
C ILE A 110 4.76 -2.12 9.14
N LEU A 111 4.85 -1.39 8.02
CA LEU A 111 6.02 -1.47 7.14
C LEU A 111 7.31 -1.00 7.82
N LEU A 112 7.27 0.05 8.66
CA LEU A 112 8.44 0.50 9.41
C LEU A 112 8.92 -0.58 10.39
N ARG A 113 8.00 -1.23 11.10
CA ARG A 113 8.34 -2.37 11.97
C ARG A 113 8.93 -3.51 11.18
N TRP A 114 8.35 -3.86 10.04
CA TRP A 114 8.87 -4.89 9.15
C TRP A 114 10.29 -4.60 8.66
N VAL A 115 10.57 -3.37 8.23
CA VAL A 115 11.93 -2.97 7.83
C VAL A 115 12.89 -3.12 9.01
N ASN A 116 12.52 -2.61 10.19
CA ASN A 116 13.37 -2.66 11.37
C ASN A 116 13.60 -4.08 11.90
N TYR A 117 12.61 -4.97 11.80
CA TYR A 117 12.74 -6.39 12.12
C TYR A 117 13.86 -7.03 11.28
N HIS A 118 13.85 -6.81 9.97
CA HIS A 118 14.87 -7.34 9.07
C HIS A 118 16.24 -6.69 9.28
N LEU A 119 16.30 -5.37 9.55
CA LEU A 119 17.55 -4.70 9.89
C LEU A 119 18.17 -5.26 11.18
N GLN A 120 17.36 -5.58 12.19
CA GLN A 120 17.82 -6.18 13.43
C GLN A 120 18.39 -7.58 13.20
N ARG A 121 17.72 -8.42 12.40
CA ARG A 121 18.23 -9.75 12.00
C ARG A 121 19.52 -9.66 11.17
N ALA A 122 19.69 -8.58 10.40
CA ALA A 122 20.93 -8.30 9.69
C ALA A 122 22.09 -7.82 10.60
N GLY A 123 21.83 -7.58 11.90
CA GLY A 123 22.82 -7.02 12.81
C GLY A 123 23.13 -5.54 12.57
N VAL A 124 22.27 -4.83 11.83
CA VAL A 124 22.44 -3.39 11.56
C VAL A 124 21.97 -2.60 12.78
N ALA A 125 22.79 -1.68 13.30
CA ALA A 125 22.43 -0.86 14.46
C ALA A 125 21.44 0.27 14.12
N ARG A 126 21.49 0.79 12.89
CA ARG A 126 20.61 1.84 12.40
C ARG A 126 19.15 1.35 12.33
N ARG A 127 18.21 2.25 12.62
CA ARG A 127 16.77 2.01 12.52
C ARG A 127 16.12 3.01 11.58
N CYS A 128 15.09 2.57 10.88
CA CYS A 128 14.26 3.36 10.00
C CYS A 128 13.06 3.91 10.77
N ASN A 129 12.89 5.23 10.77
CA ASN A 129 11.76 5.90 11.42
C ASN A 129 10.84 6.60 10.42
N ASN A 130 11.29 6.75 9.17
CA ASN A 130 10.54 7.39 8.09
C ASN A 130 10.99 6.88 6.71
N PHE A 131 10.10 6.94 5.72
CA PHE A 131 10.43 6.63 4.31
C PHE A 131 10.87 7.86 3.52
N GLN A 132 11.64 8.76 4.15
CA GLN A 132 12.15 9.99 3.56
C GLN A 132 13.67 10.09 3.75
N GLY A 133 14.13 10.78 4.80
CA GLY A 133 15.55 11.00 5.06
C GLY A 133 16.30 9.73 5.44
N ASP A 134 15.67 8.85 6.23
CA ASP A 134 16.36 7.67 6.76
C ASP A 134 16.74 6.65 5.67
N ILE A 135 16.04 6.67 4.54
CA ILE A 135 16.25 5.74 3.41
C ILE A 135 16.99 6.37 2.22
N ALA A 136 17.24 7.69 2.26
CA ALA A 136 17.71 8.46 1.10
C ALA A 136 19.10 8.04 0.61
N ASP A 137 19.95 7.55 1.52
CA ASP A 137 21.29 7.05 1.22
C ASP A 137 21.31 5.59 0.75
N SER A 138 20.15 4.94 0.60
CA SER A 138 20.00 3.55 0.15
C SER A 138 20.69 2.47 0.99
N GLU A 139 21.23 2.79 2.18
CA GLU A 139 21.89 1.78 3.03
C GLU A 139 20.88 0.81 3.62
N ILE A 140 19.79 1.35 4.16
CA ILE A 140 18.68 0.58 4.71
C ILE A 140 18.10 -0.35 3.64
N TYR A 141 17.86 0.16 2.43
CA TYR A 141 17.35 -0.66 1.33
C TYR A 141 18.31 -1.77 0.93
N THR A 142 19.61 -1.50 0.89
CA THR A 142 20.61 -2.51 0.50
C THR A 142 20.64 -3.67 1.50
N HIS A 143 20.61 -3.38 2.81
CA HIS A 143 20.53 -4.41 3.85
C HIS A 143 19.20 -5.16 3.82
N LEU A 144 18.09 -4.44 3.68
CA LEU A 144 16.75 -5.03 3.60
C LEU A 144 16.65 -6.01 2.43
N LEU A 145 17.05 -5.59 1.22
CA LEU A 145 17.04 -6.45 0.03
C LEU A 145 17.85 -7.73 0.24
N LYS A 146 19.00 -7.65 0.91
CA LYS A 146 19.82 -8.83 1.20
C LYS A 146 19.14 -9.79 2.18
N GLN A 147 18.37 -9.29 3.14
CA GLN A 147 17.66 -10.12 4.11
C GLN A 147 16.43 -10.81 3.54
N ILE A 148 15.63 -10.09 2.75
CA ILE A 148 14.38 -10.63 2.20
C ILE A 148 14.60 -11.49 0.95
N ALA A 149 15.80 -11.43 0.35
CA ALA A 149 16.11 -12.20 -0.84
C ALA A 149 16.29 -13.68 -0.51
N PRO A 150 15.73 -14.59 -1.33
CA PRO A 150 16.05 -16.00 -1.21
C PRO A 150 17.54 -16.23 -1.55
N SER A 151 18.11 -17.30 -1.01
CA SER A 151 19.56 -17.54 -1.04
C SER A 151 20.14 -17.67 -2.47
N ASP A 152 19.31 -18.02 -3.43
CA ASP A 152 19.62 -18.22 -4.85
C ASP A 152 19.51 -16.95 -5.71
N ALA A 153 18.89 -15.87 -5.21
CA ALA A 153 18.69 -14.63 -5.98
C ALA A 153 19.97 -13.85 -6.27
N GLY A 154 21.11 -14.22 -5.67
CA GLY A 154 22.41 -13.60 -5.95
C GLY A 154 22.48 -12.11 -5.59
N ILE A 155 21.74 -11.68 -4.56
CA ILE A 155 21.80 -10.31 -4.06
C ILE A 155 23.06 -10.09 -3.23
N THR A 156 23.72 -8.97 -3.51
CA THR A 156 24.98 -8.54 -2.90
C THR A 156 24.81 -7.19 -2.20
N LEU A 157 25.72 -6.92 -1.26
CA LEU A 157 25.81 -5.62 -0.56
C LEU A 157 26.78 -4.66 -1.27
N GLU A 158 27.00 -4.83 -2.57
CA GLU A 158 28.02 -4.08 -3.33
C GLU A 158 27.75 -2.57 -3.34
N ALA A 159 26.48 -2.17 -3.34
CA ALA A 159 26.06 -0.78 -3.31
C ALA A 159 26.67 -0.01 -2.12
N LEU A 160 26.89 -0.67 -0.97
CA LEU A 160 27.47 -0.02 0.22
C LEU A 160 28.91 0.46 0.01
N ARG A 161 29.61 -0.02 -1.03
CA ARG A 161 30.97 0.44 -1.36
C ARG A 161 30.96 1.77 -2.10
N GLU A 162 29.85 2.14 -2.71
CA GLU A 162 29.73 3.40 -3.44
C GLU A 162 29.58 4.56 -2.46
N SER A 163 30.35 5.63 -2.69
CA SER A 163 30.30 6.85 -1.89
C SER A 163 29.19 7.80 -2.35
N ILE A 164 28.86 7.79 -3.64
CA ILE A 164 27.85 8.66 -4.24
C ILE A 164 26.47 8.03 -4.05
N HIS A 165 25.59 8.71 -3.32
CA HIS A 165 24.24 8.22 -3.01
C HIS A 165 23.42 7.87 -4.25
N LEU A 166 23.56 8.63 -5.33
CA LEU A 166 22.82 8.39 -6.57
C LEU A 166 23.26 7.08 -7.26
N GLU A 167 24.56 6.80 -7.31
CA GLU A 167 25.11 5.57 -7.87
C GLU A 167 24.78 4.36 -7.00
N ARG A 168 24.90 4.54 -5.68
CA ARG A 168 24.45 3.55 -4.69
C ARG A 168 22.97 3.21 -4.84
N ALA A 169 22.10 4.22 -5.02
CA ALA A 169 20.67 4.01 -5.23
C ALA A 169 20.38 3.25 -6.54
N GLU A 170 21.12 3.53 -7.62
CA GLU A 170 21.00 2.77 -8.87
C GLU A 170 21.41 1.31 -8.69
N LEU A 171 22.55 1.03 -8.04
CA LEU A 171 22.97 -0.34 -7.74
C LEU A 171 21.98 -1.07 -6.85
N MET A 172 21.44 -0.39 -5.83
CA MET A 172 20.38 -0.93 -4.96
C MET A 172 19.13 -1.30 -5.79
N LEU A 173 18.69 -0.44 -6.71
CA LEU A 173 17.55 -0.73 -7.58
C LEU A 173 17.85 -1.83 -8.59
N GLN A 174 19.09 -2.00 -9.02
CA GLN A 174 19.51 -3.16 -9.82
C GLN A 174 19.41 -4.46 -9.03
N GLN A 175 19.75 -4.46 -7.73
CA GLN A 175 19.51 -5.63 -6.87
C GLN A 175 18.00 -5.89 -6.72
N ALA A 176 17.19 -4.85 -6.51
CA ALA A 176 15.73 -4.99 -6.44
C ALA A 176 15.13 -5.53 -7.75
N ALA A 177 15.73 -5.23 -8.91
CA ALA A 177 15.29 -5.77 -10.20
C ALA A 177 15.48 -7.29 -10.30
N LYS A 178 16.53 -7.85 -9.67
CA LYS A 178 16.74 -9.32 -9.60
C LYS A 178 15.60 -10.04 -8.87
N LEU A 179 14.94 -9.35 -7.93
CA LEU A 179 13.75 -9.85 -7.22
C LEU A 179 12.43 -9.58 -7.95
N GLY A 180 12.46 -8.92 -9.11
CA GLY A 180 11.25 -8.44 -9.79
C GLY A 180 10.60 -7.23 -9.10
N CYS A 181 11.30 -6.55 -8.19
CA CYS A 181 10.73 -5.52 -7.32
C CYS A 181 11.11 -4.08 -7.68
N ARG A 182 11.84 -3.84 -8.79
CA ARG A 182 12.21 -2.48 -9.26
C ARG A 182 10.99 -1.75 -9.86
N SER A 183 10.11 -1.26 -8.99
CA SER A 183 8.90 -0.51 -9.33
C SER A 183 8.79 0.78 -8.50
N PHE A 184 7.99 1.74 -8.99
CA PHE A 184 7.62 3.01 -8.33
C PHE A 184 8.72 4.09 -8.18
N VAL A 185 9.97 3.73 -7.94
CA VAL A 185 11.07 4.68 -7.65
C VAL A 185 12.17 4.67 -8.72
N THR A 186 12.75 5.83 -8.96
CA THR A 186 14.05 6.01 -9.62
C THR A 186 15.15 6.34 -8.60
N PRO A 187 16.44 6.25 -8.95
CA PRO A 187 17.52 6.61 -8.02
C PRO A 187 17.38 8.02 -7.46
N SER A 188 16.97 8.98 -8.29
CA SER A 188 16.74 10.36 -7.88
C SER A 188 15.60 10.48 -6.87
N ASP A 189 14.53 9.69 -7.02
CA ASP A 189 13.39 9.73 -6.09
C ASP A 189 13.75 9.18 -4.70
N VAL A 190 14.63 8.18 -4.65
CA VAL A 190 15.18 7.63 -3.41
C VAL A 190 16.03 8.70 -2.70
N VAL A 191 17.02 9.26 -3.40
CA VAL A 191 17.95 10.26 -2.83
C VAL A 191 17.22 11.54 -2.41
N ASN A 192 16.19 11.95 -3.14
CA ASN A 192 15.37 13.10 -2.78
C ASN A 192 14.35 12.78 -1.66
N GLY A 193 14.26 11.54 -1.19
CA GLY A 193 13.37 11.14 -0.10
C GLY A 193 11.89 11.36 -0.42
N ILE A 194 11.46 11.07 -1.66
CA ILE A 194 10.05 11.24 -2.06
C ILE A 194 9.19 10.20 -1.36
N TYR A 195 8.57 10.61 -0.25
CA TYR A 195 7.80 9.76 0.66
C TYR A 195 6.86 8.78 -0.04
N LYS A 196 5.98 9.27 -0.92
CA LYS A 196 4.96 8.43 -1.58
C LYS A 196 5.59 7.32 -2.43
N LEU A 197 6.64 7.63 -3.18
CA LEU A 197 7.29 6.65 -4.05
C LEU A 197 8.07 5.61 -3.23
N ASN A 198 8.80 6.07 -2.20
CA ASN A 198 9.53 5.17 -1.30
C ASN A 198 8.60 4.26 -0.49
N LEU A 199 7.48 4.79 0.00
CA LEU A 199 6.44 3.98 0.66
C LEU A 199 5.89 2.91 -0.28
N ALA A 200 5.58 3.27 -1.53
CA ALA A 200 5.09 2.32 -2.52
C ALA A 200 6.13 1.25 -2.86
N PHE A 201 7.41 1.62 -2.96
CA PHE A 201 8.50 0.69 -3.16
C PHE A 201 8.64 -0.31 -2.00
N VAL A 202 8.58 0.16 -0.75
CA VAL A 202 8.64 -0.70 0.45
C VAL A 202 7.44 -1.64 0.50
N ALA A 203 6.23 -1.13 0.25
CA ALA A 203 5.02 -1.96 0.20
C ALA A 203 5.13 -3.04 -0.88
N ASN A 204 5.69 -2.69 -2.05
CA ASN A 204 5.94 -3.66 -3.11
C ASN A 204 6.95 -4.74 -2.70
N LEU A 205 8.01 -4.38 -1.97
CA LEU A 205 8.96 -5.36 -1.42
C LEU A 205 8.27 -6.30 -0.43
N PHE A 206 7.47 -5.75 0.50
CA PHE A 206 6.71 -6.54 1.45
C PHE A 206 5.76 -7.51 0.75
N ASN A 207 4.95 -7.04 -0.20
CA ASN A 207 3.94 -7.87 -0.87
C ASN A 207 4.54 -9.03 -1.68
N ASN A 208 5.76 -8.89 -2.19
CA ASN A 208 6.43 -9.95 -2.97
C ASN A 208 7.31 -10.84 -2.10
N HIS A 209 7.97 -10.29 -1.08
CA HIS A 209 8.94 -11.00 -0.24
C HIS A 209 8.79 -10.62 1.25
N PRO A 210 7.68 -10.99 1.94
CA PRO A 210 7.51 -10.66 3.36
C PRO A 210 8.65 -11.23 4.22
N SER A 211 9.11 -12.44 3.90
CA SER A 211 10.21 -13.14 4.60
C SER A 211 10.04 -13.19 6.12
N LEU A 212 8.81 -13.37 6.57
CA LEU A 212 8.47 -13.54 7.98
C LEU A 212 8.32 -15.03 8.25
N ASP A 213 9.14 -15.55 9.16
CA ASP A 213 9.01 -16.93 9.61
C ASP A 213 7.68 -17.06 10.37
N LEU A 214 6.94 -18.14 10.11
CA LEU A 214 5.79 -18.49 10.93
C LEU A 214 6.33 -18.82 12.34
N PRO A 215 5.79 -18.24 13.41
CA PRO A 215 6.25 -18.58 14.75
C PRO A 215 6.03 -20.07 15.01
N GLU A 216 7.02 -20.74 15.59
CA GLU A 216 6.91 -22.12 16.05
C GLU A 216 6.02 -22.13 17.31
N GLY A 217 4.71 -22.31 17.14
CA GLY A 217 3.74 -22.45 18.24
C GLY A 217 2.31 -22.07 17.84
N GLU A 218 1.32 -22.60 18.58
CA GLU A 218 -0.07 -22.14 18.50
C GLU A 218 -0.12 -20.67 18.94
N ILE A 219 -0.48 -19.78 18.02
CA ILE A 219 -0.62 -18.36 18.31
C ILE A 219 -2.01 -18.14 18.93
N GLU A 220 -2.07 -17.95 20.24
CA GLU A 220 -3.29 -17.48 20.92
C GLU A 220 -3.81 -16.20 20.23
N GLY A 221 -5.03 -16.26 19.68
CA GLY A 221 -5.69 -15.13 18.99
C GLY A 221 -5.80 -15.23 17.47
N LEU A 222 -5.18 -16.23 16.82
CA LEU A 222 -5.42 -16.49 15.39
C LEU A 222 -6.82 -17.06 15.12
N GLU A 223 -7.35 -17.84 16.08
CA GLU A 223 -8.72 -18.41 16.03
C GLU A 223 -9.82 -17.35 16.07
N THR A 224 -9.53 -16.16 16.59
CA THR A 224 -10.48 -15.02 16.68
C THR A 224 -10.48 -14.11 15.46
N LEU A 225 -9.61 -14.34 14.47
CA LEU A 225 -9.46 -13.49 13.28
C LEU A 225 -10.26 -13.97 12.06
N GLU A 226 -10.95 -15.10 12.13
CA GLU A 226 -11.98 -15.43 11.14
C GLU A 226 -13.20 -14.52 11.35
N GLU A 227 -13.07 -13.25 10.97
CA GLU A 227 -14.21 -12.34 10.85
C GLU A 227 -15.14 -12.99 9.81
N THR A 228 -16.26 -13.52 10.28
CA THR A 228 -17.19 -14.22 9.38
C THR A 228 -17.65 -13.24 8.31
N ARG A 229 -17.98 -13.73 7.10
CA ARG A 229 -18.55 -12.89 6.04
C ARG A 229 -19.68 -11.99 6.55
N GLU A 230 -20.46 -12.50 7.50
CA GLU A 230 -21.54 -11.80 8.20
C GLU A 230 -21.03 -10.56 8.97
N GLU A 231 -19.95 -10.69 9.74
CA GLU A 231 -19.34 -9.60 10.50
C GLU A 231 -18.76 -8.50 9.60
N LYS A 232 -18.13 -8.87 8.48
CA LYS A 232 -17.68 -7.89 7.45
C LYS A 232 -18.86 -7.09 6.89
N THR A 233 -19.97 -7.76 6.54
CA THR A 233 -21.20 -7.07 6.12
C THR A 233 -21.79 -6.20 7.22
N LEU A 234 -21.83 -6.67 8.47
CA LEU A 234 -22.39 -5.93 9.60
C LEU A 234 -21.57 -4.66 9.89
N ARG A 235 -20.25 -4.74 9.83
CA ARG A 235 -19.36 -3.59 10.01
C ARG A 235 -19.55 -2.55 8.91
N GLN A 236 -19.67 -2.98 7.65
CA GLN A 236 -19.88 -2.07 6.52
C GLN A 236 -21.28 -1.44 6.55
N LEU A 237 -22.29 -2.18 7.00
CA LEU A 237 -23.63 -1.66 7.30
C LEU A 237 -23.60 -0.66 8.45
N LEU A 238 -22.84 -0.92 9.51
CA LEU A 238 -22.73 0.02 10.64
C LEU A 238 -22.07 1.33 10.20
N GLN A 239 -21.02 1.25 9.38
CA GLN A 239 -20.32 2.43 8.90
C GLN A 239 -21.23 3.32 8.03
N THR A 240 -21.97 2.71 7.11
CA THR A 240 -22.94 3.43 6.26
C THR A 240 -24.09 4.04 7.07
N LEU A 241 -24.67 3.29 8.02
CA LEU A 241 -25.72 3.81 8.91
C LEU A 241 -25.23 4.95 9.80
N THR A 242 -23.98 4.90 10.26
CA THR A 242 -23.39 5.95 11.09
C THR A 242 -23.20 7.22 10.26
N GLU A 243 -22.71 7.11 9.03
CA GLU A 243 -22.57 8.22 8.10
C GLU A 243 -23.93 8.87 7.76
N ASP A 244 -24.96 8.06 7.51
CA ASP A 244 -26.33 8.52 7.26
C ASP A 244 -26.93 9.24 8.48
N TYR A 245 -26.71 8.71 9.69
CA TYR A 245 -27.14 9.36 10.93
C TYR A 245 -26.49 10.74 11.11
N TRP A 246 -25.18 10.85 10.88
CA TRP A 246 -24.48 12.14 10.96
C TRP A 246 -24.86 13.09 9.82
N ALA A 247 -25.23 12.59 8.64
CA ALA A 247 -25.78 13.41 7.57
C ALA A 247 -27.16 13.97 7.94
N LEU A 248 -28.05 13.14 8.48
CA LEU A 248 -29.38 13.55 8.94
C LEU A 248 -29.33 14.53 10.12
N LYS A 249 -28.42 14.32 11.08
CA LYS A 249 -28.22 15.25 12.20
C LYS A 249 -27.77 16.62 11.72
N ARG A 250 -26.83 16.68 10.76
CA ARG A 250 -26.36 17.94 10.15
C ARG A 250 -27.45 18.67 9.35
N LEU A 251 -28.43 17.96 8.81
CA LEU A 251 -29.59 18.55 8.13
C LEU A 251 -30.63 19.12 9.10
N LYS A 252 -30.73 18.58 10.32
CA LYS A 252 -31.63 19.11 11.37
C LYS A 252 -31.05 20.29 12.14
N GLU A 253 -29.74 20.46 12.13
CA GLU A 253 -29.02 21.57 12.80
C GLU A 253 -28.83 22.80 11.88
N ARG A 254 -29.45 22.81 10.69
CA ARG A 254 -29.52 23.95 9.75
C ARG A 254 -30.97 24.41 9.60
#